data_AF-A0AAW0MMT9-F1
#
_entry.id   AF-A0AAW0MMT9-F1
#
_cell.length_a   1.000
_cell.length_b   1.000
_cell.length_c   1.000
_cell.angle_alpha   90.00
_cell.angle_beta   90.00
_cell.angle_gamma   90.00
#
_symmetry.space_group_name_H-M   'P 1'
#
loop_
_entity.id
_entity.type
_entity.pdbx_description
1 polymer ?
#
loop_
_entity_poly.entity_id
_entity_poly.type
_entity_poly.pdbx_seq_one_letter_code
_entity_poly.pdbx_strand_id
1 'polypeptide(L)'
;GMELITAQRLVEGTEDALRKCSRGFGGVKRAADKFVLWANEKLGEKECDLVVSPSLTPRRIRKKKKMPGESAEDEILTAEKGYEVSVHNVILDTVTDKIQSRFSSNAKLCADFAYLDPRHFSSVKANGLPDMALEEVSKCLLKFDSGATGTSLRAELCSLASQWDRLKMAPTEAYTVRTTTEDSEGEDSEEEGETQNVDLENKSCSSCKACA
;
A
#
# COMPACT_ATOMS: atom_id res chain seq x y z
N GLY A 1 3.27 -11.25 1.33
CA GLY A 1 3.30 -9.77 1.29
C GLY A 1 1.89 -9.25 1.20
N MET A 2 1.63 -8.02 1.65
CA MET A 2 0.32 -7.37 1.53
C MET A 2 0.05 -6.99 0.07
N GLU A 3 -1.17 -7.21 -0.40
CA GLU A 3 -1.61 -6.91 -1.77
C GLU A 3 -1.87 -5.39 -1.91
N LEU A 4 -1.50 -4.80 -3.04
CA LEU A 4 -1.45 -3.33 -3.24
C LEU A 4 -2.82 -2.66 -3.07
N ILE A 5 -3.89 -3.27 -3.57
CA ILE A 5 -5.26 -2.75 -3.40
C ILE A 5 -5.66 -2.80 -1.92
N THR A 6 -5.27 -3.86 -1.21
CA THR A 6 -5.51 -3.97 0.23
C THR A 6 -4.82 -2.84 1.00
N ALA A 7 -3.56 -2.51 0.65
CA ALA A 7 -2.85 -1.39 1.26
C ALA A 7 -3.55 -0.05 0.99
N GLN A 8 -4.01 0.18 -0.24
CA GLN A 8 -4.74 1.38 -0.62
C GLN A 8 -6.07 1.52 0.17
N ARG A 9 -6.82 0.42 0.32
CA ARG A 9 -8.07 0.42 1.12
C ARG A 9 -7.84 0.75 2.59
N LEU A 10 -6.72 0.32 3.17
CA LEU A 10 -6.37 0.67 4.55
C LEU A 10 -6.11 2.17 4.70
N VAL A 11 -5.47 2.79 3.71
CA VAL A 11 -5.25 4.24 3.69
C VAL A 11 -6.59 4.98 3.60
N GLU A 12 -7.45 4.58 2.67
CA GLU A 12 -8.79 5.18 2.50
C GLU A 12 -9.64 5.04 3.77
N GLY A 13 -9.65 3.85 4.39
CA GLY A 13 -10.35 3.64 5.65
C GLY A 13 -9.79 4.47 6.80
N THR A 14 -8.48 4.70 6.82
CA THR A 14 -7.83 5.57 7.82
C THR A 14 -8.21 7.04 7.60
N GLU A 15 -8.22 7.51 6.35
CA GLU A 15 -8.65 8.87 6.00
C GLU A 15 -10.11 9.11 6.43
N ASP A 16 -11.00 8.16 6.15
CA ASP A 16 -12.40 8.23 6.55
C ASP A 16 -12.58 8.26 8.07
N ALA A 17 -11.82 7.42 8.79
CA ALA A 17 -11.85 7.39 10.26
C ALA A 17 -11.38 8.72 10.86
N LEU A 18 -10.29 9.28 10.34
CA LEU A 18 -9.77 10.59 10.76
C LEU A 18 -10.78 11.71 10.49
N ARG A 19 -11.43 11.69 9.32
CA ARG A 19 -12.45 12.68 8.97
C ARG A 19 -13.64 12.64 9.93
N LYS A 20 -14.07 11.43 10.34
CA LYS A 20 -15.16 11.24 11.32
C LYS A 20 -14.82 11.76 12.71
N CYS A 21 -13.56 11.68 13.14
CA CYS A 21 -13.13 12.16 14.45
C CYS A 21 -12.44 13.54 14.43
N SER A 22 -12.31 14.19 13.26
CA SER A 22 -11.59 15.46 13.02
C SER A 22 -12.02 16.64 13.90
N ARG A 23 -13.24 16.60 14.44
CA ARG A 23 -13.82 17.61 15.34
C ARG A 23 -14.22 17.02 16.69
N GLY A 24 -13.70 15.85 17.02
CA GLY A 24 -14.03 15.07 18.22
C GLY A 24 -13.38 15.56 19.51
N PHE A 25 -13.16 16.87 19.68
CA PHE A 25 -12.42 17.42 20.82
C PHE A 25 -13.04 17.04 22.17
N GLY A 26 -14.37 17.05 22.29
CA GLY A 26 -15.04 16.67 23.53
C GLY A 26 -14.75 15.24 23.99
N GLY A 27 -14.50 14.32 23.04
CA GLY A 27 -14.08 12.95 23.37
C GLY A 27 -12.66 12.91 23.94
N VAL A 28 -11.74 13.63 23.29
CA VAL A 28 -10.34 13.77 23.74
C VAL A 28 -10.27 14.43 25.11
N LYS A 29 -11.04 15.50 25.33
CA LYS A 29 -11.11 16.20 26.61
C LYS A 29 -11.57 15.26 27.73
N ARG A 30 -12.66 14.52 27.54
CA ARG A 30 -13.14 13.55 28.55
C ARG A 30 -12.10 12.48 28.88
N ALA A 31 -11.34 12.03 27.89
CA ALA A 31 -10.26 11.07 28.11
C ALA A 31 -9.11 11.71 28.91
N ALA A 32 -8.73 12.95 28.59
CA ALA A 32 -7.74 13.72 29.33
C ALA A 32 -8.18 13.97 30.78
N ASP A 33 -9.43 14.36 31.03
CA ASP A 33 -9.97 14.59 32.37
C ASP A 33 -9.92 13.30 33.21
N LYS A 34 -10.27 12.15 32.62
CA LYS A 34 -10.13 10.84 33.28
C LYS A 34 -8.68 10.51 33.59
N PHE A 35 -7.76 10.80 32.68
CA PHE A 35 -6.33 10.60 32.89
C PHE A 35 -5.82 11.46 34.05
N VAL A 36 -6.23 12.73 34.15
CA VAL A 36 -5.83 13.61 35.25
C VAL A 36 -6.28 13.05 36.60
N LEU A 37 -7.55 12.59 36.69
CA LEU A 37 -8.08 11.99 37.90
C LEU A 37 -7.27 10.75 38.32
N TRP A 38 -7.09 9.82 37.39
CA TRP A 38 -6.31 8.60 37.61
C TRP A 38 -4.85 8.90 37.99
N ALA A 39 -4.20 9.84 37.32
CA ALA A 39 -2.80 10.18 37.56
C ALA A 39 -2.61 10.80 38.95
N ASN A 40 -3.49 11.72 39.35
CA ASN A 40 -3.41 12.35 40.67
C ASN A 40 -3.71 11.35 41.80
N GLU A 41 -4.65 10.42 41.60
CA GLU A 41 -4.87 9.31 42.54
C GLU A 41 -3.60 8.46 42.72
N LYS A 42 -2.97 8.07 41.60
CA LYS A 42 -1.73 7.27 41.63
C LYS A 42 -0.52 7.99 42.20
N LEU A 43 -0.44 9.31 42.01
CA LEU A 43 0.62 10.14 42.61
C LEU A 43 0.42 10.28 44.12
N GLY A 44 -0.83 10.41 44.57
CA GLY A 44 -1.18 10.43 46.00
C GLY A 44 -0.84 9.11 46.70
N GLU A 45 -1.15 7.96 46.10
CA GLU A 45 -0.78 6.64 46.64
C GLU A 45 0.73 6.44 46.82
N LYS A 46 1.53 7.13 45.99
CA LYS A 46 3.00 7.03 46.00
C LYS A 46 3.66 8.14 46.82
N GLU A 47 2.89 8.94 47.55
CA GLU A 47 3.38 10.10 48.31
C GLU A 47 4.25 11.04 47.45
N CYS A 48 3.90 11.19 46.17
CA CYS A 48 4.60 12.10 45.26
C CYS A 48 4.01 13.51 45.36
N ASP A 49 4.86 14.51 45.61
CA ASP A 49 4.46 15.93 45.70
C ASP A 49 4.05 16.58 44.35
N LEU A 50 3.96 15.79 43.28
CA LEU A 50 3.57 16.27 41.95
C LEU A 50 2.05 16.22 41.78
N VAL A 51 1.49 17.27 41.19
CA VAL A 51 0.06 17.35 40.84
C VAL A 51 -0.09 17.64 39.36
N VAL A 52 -0.85 16.80 38.67
CA VAL A 52 -1.25 17.03 37.29
C VAL A 52 -2.36 18.08 37.26
N SER A 53 -2.12 19.19 36.57
CA SER A 53 -3.11 20.26 36.40
C SER A 53 -4.35 19.77 35.65
N PRO A 54 -5.57 20.02 36.15
CA PRO A 54 -6.81 19.63 35.48
C PRO A 54 -7.25 20.59 34.38
N SER A 55 -6.62 21.76 34.27
CA SER A 55 -7.04 22.80 33.35
C SER A 55 -5.89 23.30 32.48
N LEU A 56 -6.22 23.67 31.26
CA LEU A 56 -5.32 24.38 30.35
C LEU A 56 -5.01 25.77 30.91
N THR A 57 -3.75 26.20 30.74
CA THR A 57 -3.33 27.54 31.15
C THR A 57 -4.11 28.61 30.38
N PRO A 58 -4.72 29.59 31.06
CA PRO A 58 -5.45 30.65 30.39
C PRO A 58 -4.49 31.49 29.54
N ARG A 59 -4.85 31.69 28.27
CA ARG A 59 -4.10 32.56 27.38
C ARG A 59 -4.38 34.02 27.75
N ARG A 60 -3.33 34.84 27.94
CA ARG A 60 -3.49 36.27 28.17
C ARG A 60 -4.11 36.93 26.93
N ILE A 61 -5.29 37.54 27.09
CA ILE A 61 -5.99 38.23 26.02
C ILE A 61 -5.65 39.72 26.07
N ARG A 62 -5.15 40.27 24.96
CA ARG A 62 -4.96 41.72 24.81
C ARG A 62 -6.27 42.33 24.34
N LYS A 63 -6.98 43.03 25.21
CA LYS A 63 -8.17 43.80 24.83
C LYS A 63 -7.75 44.91 23.84
N LYS A 64 -8.38 44.97 22.67
CA LYS A 64 -8.24 46.09 21.75
C LYS A 64 -9.07 47.27 22.29
N LYS A 65 -8.60 48.49 22.06
CA LYS A 65 -9.38 49.69 22.40
C LYS A 65 -10.52 49.80 21.38
N LYS A 66 -11.75 49.90 21.89
CA LYS A 66 -12.96 50.07 21.08
C LYS A 66 -13.05 51.52 20.61
N MET A 67 -13.32 51.72 19.33
CA MET A 67 -13.53 53.06 18.77
C MET A 67 -14.97 53.53 19.03
N PRO A 68 -15.21 54.85 19.15
CA PRO A 68 -16.57 55.39 19.25
C PRO A 68 -17.42 54.93 18.06
N GLY A 69 -18.57 54.30 18.32
CA GLY A 69 -19.49 53.80 17.30
C GLY A 69 -19.36 52.30 16.94
N GLU A 70 -18.31 51.61 17.41
CA GLU A 70 -18.24 50.16 17.26
C GLU A 70 -19.23 49.48 18.22
N SER A 71 -20.03 48.52 17.73
CA SER A 71 -20.94 47.72 18.56
C SER A 71 -20.45 46.28 18.76
N ALA A 72 -19.36 45.87 18.10
CA ALA A 72 -18.83 44.52 18.21
C ALA A 72 -18.28 44.27 19.62
N GLU A 73 -18.66 43.14 20.21
CA GLU A 73 -17.97 42.52 21.33
C GLU A 73 -17.19 41.34 20.75
N ASP A 74 -15.86 41.38 20.82
CA ASP A 74 -15.05 40.23 20.44
C ASP A 74 -15.34 39.09 21.44
N GLU A 75 -15.80 37.93 20.94
CA GLU A 75 -15.99 36.74 21.78
C GLU A 75 -14.65 36.32 22.39
N ILE A 76 -14.57 36.42 23.71
CA ILE A 76 -13.44 35.91 24.47
C ILE A 76 -13.53 34.38 24.47
N LEU A 77 -12.72 33.74 23.63
CA LEU A 77 -12.59 32.28 23.63
C LEU A 77 -12.02 31.79 24.96
N THR A 78 -12.63 30.77 25.55
CA THR A 78 -12.07 30.06 26.71
C THR A 78 -10.75 29.37 26.32
N ALA A 79 -9.90 29.06 27.30
CA ALA A 79 -8.64 28.36 27.05
C ALA A 79 -8.86 27.03 26.29
N GLU A 80 -9.95 26.33 26.62
CA GLU A 80 -10.37 25.09 25.98
C GLU A 80 -10.80 25.30 24.54
N LYS A 81 -11.67 26.29 24.27
CA LYS A 81 -12.12 26.57 22.91
C LYS A 81 -10.97 27.08 22.05
N GLY A 82 -10.08 27.87 22.65
CA GLY A 82 -8.83 28.29 22.02
C GLY A 82 -7.98 27.10 21.59
N TYR A 83 -7.73 26.15 22.50
CA TYR A 83 -6.97 24.94 22.19
C TYR A 83 -7.66 24.04 21.15
N GLU A 84 -8.98 23.88 21.25
CA GLU A 84 -9.76 23.13 20.27
C GLU A 84 -9.52 23.67 18.84
N VAL A 85 -9.65 24.99 18.67
CA VAL A 85 -9.55 25.63 17.36
C VAL A 85 -8.10 25.71 16.87
N SER A 86 -7.16 26.12 17.73
CA SER A 86 -5.78 26.42 17.31
C SER A 86 -4.83 25.24 17.34
N VAL A 87 -5.15 24.18 18.08
CA VAL A 87 -4.28 23.01 18.24
C VAL A 87 -4.98 21.75 17.75
N HIS A 88 -6.10 21.37 18.36
CA HIS A 88 -6.75 20.10 18.04
C HIS A 88 -7.19 20.02 16.58
N ASN A 89 -7.95 21.02 16.11
CA ASN A 89 -8.43 21.06 14.73
C ASN A 89 -7.27 21.16 13.74
N VAL A 90 -6.28 22.03 14.02
CA VAL A 90 -5.11 22.22 13.17
C VAL A 90 -4.32 20.91 13.00
N ILE A 91 -4.11 20.15 14.08
CA ILE A 91 -3.40 18.88 14.03
C ILE A 91 -4.18 17.87 13.17
N LEU A 92 -5.48 17.71 13.41
CA LEU A 92 -6.29 16.72 12.68
C LEU A 92 -6.45 17.09 11.21
N ASP A 93 -6.60 18.38 10.90
CA ASP A 93 -6.62 18.88 9.51
C ASP A 93 -5.28 18.61 8.84
N THR A 94 -4.17 18.94 9.50
CA THR A 94 -2.83 18.71 8.97
C THR A 94 -2.59 17.22 8.70
N VAL A 95 -2.95 16.33 9.63
CA VAL A 95 -2.76 14.88 9.45
C VAL A 95 -3.63 14.37 8.29
N THR A 96 -4.90 14.79 8.23
CA THR A 96 -5.82 14.39 7.16
C THR A 96 -5.31 14.85 5.79
N ASP A 97 -4.94 16.13 5.68
CA ASP A 97 -4.41 16.71 4.44
C ASP A 97 -3.12 16.04 3.99
N LYS A 98 -2.22 15.72 4.93
CA LYS A 98 -0.95 15.04 4.61
C LYS A 98 -1.17 13.61 4.13
N ILE A 99 -2.10 12.87 4.72
CA ILE A 99 -2.46 11.53 4.26
C ILE A 99 -3.09 11.62 2.88
N GLN A 100 -4.09 12.48 2.70
CA GLN A 100 -4.78 12.64 1.41
C GLN A 100 -3.80 13.07 0.31
N SER A 101 -2.96 14.08 0.56
CA SER A 101 -1.96 14.55 -0.41
C SER A 101 -0.93 13.49 -0.78
N ARG A 102 -0.52 12.64 0.18
CA ARG A 102 0.51 11.63 -0.07
C ARG A 102 -0.01 10.42 -0.84
N PHE A 103 -1.27 10.04 -0.65
CA PHE A 103 -1.79 8.77 -1.15
C PHE A 103 -2.90 8.90 -2.20
N SER A 104 -3.47 10.09 -2.42
CA SER A 104 -4.52 10.31 -3.43
C SER A 104 -4.13 9.89 -4.85
N SER A 105 -2.86 10.06 -5.22
CA SER A 105 -2.35 9.65 -6.53
C SER A 105 -2.16 8.13 -6.66
N ASN A 106 -2.04 7.40 -5.54
CA ASN A 106 -1.71 5.98 -5.56
C ASN A 106 -2.91 5.11 -5.96
N ALA A 107 -4.14 5.57 -5.74
CA ALA A 107 -5.34 4.78 -6.05
C ALA A 107 -5.37 4.30 -7.50
N LYS A 108 -5.08 5.19 -8.46
CA LYS A 108 -5.05 4.88 -9.89
C LYS A 108 -3.91 3.93 -10.24
N LEU A 109 -2.73 4.18 -9.68
CA LEU A 109 -1.55 3.34 -9.92
C LEU A 109 -1.73 1.92 -9.33
N CYS A 110 -2.31 1.81 -8.14
CA CYS A 110 -2.67 0.54 -7.52
C CYS A 110 -3.72 -0.22 -8.35
N ALA A 111 -4.70 0.48 -8.92
CA ALA A 111 -5.68 -0.11 -9.82
C ALA A 111 -5.02 -0.64 -11.11
N ASP A 112 -4.06 0.09 -11.68
CA ASP A 112 -3.30 -0.39 -12.84
C ASP A 112 -2.51 -1.66 -12.50
N PHE A 113 -1.83 -1.68 -11.35
CA PHE A 113 -1.07 -2.86 -10.91
C PHE A 113 -1.96 -4.08 -10.62
N ALA A 114 -3.23 -3.87 -10.27
CA ALA A 114 -4.17 -4.96 -10.08
C ALA A 114 -4.35 -5.82 -11.34
N TYR A 115 -4.22 -5.23 -12.54
CA TYR A 115 -4.31 -5.97 -13.80
C TYR A 115 -3.12 -6.88 -14.06
N LEU A 116 -1.97 -6.63 -13.42
CA LEU A 116 -0.77 -7.46 -13.56
C LEU A 116 -0.83 -8.74 -12.72
N ASP A 117 -1.82 -8.86 -11.84
CA ASP A 117 -2.03 -10.07 -11.07
C ASP A 117 -2.56 -11.20 -11.97
N PRO A 118 -1.84 -12.33 -12.09
CA PRO A 118 -2.27 -13.44 -12.93
C PRO A 118 -3.63 -14.03 -12.54
N ARG A 119 -4.09 -13.83 -11.30
CA ARG A 119 -5.43 -14.23 -10.85
C ARG A 119 -6.55 -13.56 -11.65
N HIS A 120 -6.27 -12.40 -12.26
CA HIS A 120 -7.24 -11.64 -13.06
C HIS A 120 -7.15 -11.93 -14.57
N PHE A 121 -6.16 -12.72 -15.02
CA PHE A 121 -5.91 -12.93 -16.45
C PHE A 121 -7.05 -13.68 -17.18
N SER A 122 -7.82 -14.52 -16.48
CA SER A 122 -9.02 -15.14 -17.05
C SER A 122 -10.05 -14.09 -17.48
N SER A 123 -10.26 -13.05 -16.66
CA SER A 123 -11.14 -11.92 -16.99
C SER A 123 -10.56 -11.06 -18.11
N VAL A 124 -9.24 -10.82 -18.11
CA VAL A 124 -8.56 -10.06 -19.17
C VAL A 124 -8.74 -10.74 -20.53
N LYS A 125 -8.64 -12.08 -20.59
CA LYS A 125 -8.89 -12.83 -21.84
C LYS A 125 -10.33 -12.72 -22.32
N ALA A 126 -11.29 -12.81 -21.40
CA ALA A 126 -12.71 -12.84 -21.75
C ALA A 126 -13.25 -11.46 -22.16
N ASN A 127 -12.85 -10.41 -21.42
CA ASN A 127 -13.46 -9.09 -21.52
C ASN A 127 -12.51 -8.01 -22.07
N GLY A 128 -11.23 -8.33 -22.25
CA GLY A 128 -10.21 -7.35 -22.56
C GLY A 128 -9.87 -6.44 -21.38
N LEU A 129 -9.07 -5.41 -21.66
CA LEU A 129 -8.72 -4.34 -20.71
C LEU A 129 -9.48 -3.05 -21.06
N PRO A 130 -9.97 -2.31 -20.06
CA PRO A 130 -10.54 -0.98 -20.27
C PRO A 130 -9.55 -0.01 -20.94
N ASP A 131 -10.09 1.03 -21.57
CA ASP A 131 -9.24 1.98 -22.31
C ASP A 131 -8.25 2.76 -21.45
N MET A 132 -8.64 3.02 -20.21
CA MET A 132 -7.86 3.77 -19.22
C MET A 132 -6.87 2.88 -18.45
N ALA A 133 -6.83 1.57 -18.71
CA ALA A 133 -5.97 0.66 -17.96
C ALA A 133 -4.49 0.87 -18.31
N LEU A 134 -3.63 0.77 -17.29
CA LEU A 134 -2.16 0.92 -17.38
C LEU A 134 -1.69 2.34 -17.77
N GLU A 135 -2.56 3.34 -17.72
CA GLU A 135 -2.19 4.72 -18.04
C GLU A 135 -1.19 5.33 -17.05
N GLU A 136 -1.38 5.12 -15.75
CA GLU A 136 -0.47 5.66 -14.74
C GLU A 136 0.86 4.90 -14.74
N VAL A 137 0.82 3.58 -14.98
CA VAL A 137 2.03 2.78 -15.20
C VAL A 137 2.78 3.27 -16.43
N SER A 138 2.09 3.54 -17.54
CA SER A 138 2.70 4.10 -18.76
C SER A 138 3.40 5.43 -18.48
N LYS A 139 2.75 6.38 -17.80
CA LYS A 139 3.37 7.66 -17.40
C LYS A 139 4.66 7.45 -16.61
N CYS A 140 4.71 6.43 -15.74
CA CYS A 140 5.90 6.10 -14.96
C CYS A 140 7.03 5.49 -15.81
N LEU A 141 6.68 4.76 -16.87
CA LEU A 141 7.63 4.02 -17.71
C LEU A 141 8.15 4.80 -18.93
N LEU A 142 7.41 5.81 -19.40
CA LEU A 142 7.79 6.66 -20.55
C LEU A 142 9.15 7.34 -20.39
N LYS A 143 9.63 7.53 -19.15
CA LYS A 143 10.97 8.06 -18.87
C LYS A 143 12.12 7.08 -19.16
N PHE A 144 11.81 5.78 -19.27
CA PHE A 144 12.76 4.72 -19.55
C PHE A 144 12.61 4.17 -20.97
N ASP A 145 11.37 4.07 -21.45
CA ASP A 145 11.05 3.56 -22.77
C ASP A 145 9.89 4.35 -23.39
N SER A 146 10.15 5.02 -24.52
CA SER A 146 9.14 5.78 -25.25
C SER A 146 8.07 4.87 -25.89
N GLY A 147 8.38 3.59 -26.09
CA GLY A 147 7.46 2.56 -26.56
C GLY A 147 6.48 2.07 -25.49
N ALA A 148 6.70 2.38 -24.20
CA ALA A 148 5.86 1.94 -23.07
C ALA A 148 4.58 2.79 -22.91
N THR A 149 3.87 3.00 -24.02
CA THR A 149 2.57 3.70 -24.06
C THR A 149 1.45 2.86 -23.46
N GLY A 150 0.35 3.49 -23.02
CA GLY A 150 -0.79 2.76 -22.46
C GLY A 150 -1.42 1.76 -23.44
N THR A 151 -1.38 2.02 -24.75
CA THR A 151 -1.89 1.09 -25.78
C THR A 151 -0.98 -0.11 -25.97
N SER A 152 0.33 0.09 -26.07
CA SER A 152 1.31 -0.99 -26.20
C SER A 152 1.33 -1.89 -24.97
N LEU A 153 1.33 -1.31 -23.77
CA LEU A 153 1.28 -2.08 -22.52
C LEU A 153 0.01 -2.92 -22.39
N ARG A 154 -1.15 -2.39 -22.79
CA ARG A 154 -2.40 -3.16 -22.81
C ARG A 154 -2.35 -4.30 -23.82
N ALA A 155 -1.85 -4.07 -25.02
CA ALA A 155 -1.69 -5.11 -26.03
C ALA A 155 -0.75 -6.24 -25.56
N GLU A 156 0.39 -5.86 -24.96
CA GLU A 156 1.34 -6.81 -24.38
C GLU A 156 0.74 -7.58 -23.22
N LEU A 157 0.01 -6.93 -22.30
CA LEU A 157 -0.63 -7.60 -21.19
C LEU A 157 -1.73 -8.59 -21.66
N CYS A 158 -2.51 -8.23 -22.68
CA CYS A 158 -3.49 -9.14 -23.29
C CYS A 158 -2.80 -10.36 -23.94
N SER A 159 -1.67 -10.13 -24.63
CA SER A 159 -0.85 -11.20 -25.22
C SER A 159 -0.28 -12.12 -24.14
N LEU A 160 0.31 -11.53 -23.09
CA LEU A 160 0.86 -12.24 -21.93
C LEU A 160 -0.23 -13.06 -21.23
N ALA A 161 -1.38 -12.45 -20.95
CA ALA A 161 -2.51 -13.12 -20.31
C ALA A 161 -2.94 -14.34 -21.13
N SER A 162 -3.07 -14.20 -22.45
CA SER A 162 -3.44 -15.30 -23.36
C SER A 162 -2.45 -16.47 -23.30
N GLN A 163 -1.16 -16.17 -23.20
CA GLN A 163 -0.08 -17.17 -23.15
C GLN A 163 0.20 -17.71 -21.74
N TRP A 164 -0.34 -17.07 -20.70
CA TRP A 164 -0.02 -17.37 -19.29
C TRP A 164 -0.18 -18.84 -18.90
N ASP A 165 -1.20 -19.51 -19.40
CA ASP A 165 -1.45 -20.92 -19.08
C ASP A 165 -0.33 -21.84 -19.59
N ARG A 166 0.34 -21.46 -20.68
CA ARG A 166 1.51 -22.17 -21.21
C ARG A 166 2.78 -21.79 -20.45
N LEU A 167 2.92 -20.52 -20.07
CA LEU A 167 4.10 -19.99 -19.41
C LEU A 167 4.20 -20.40 -17.93
N LYS A 168 3.06 -20.62 -17.26
CA LYS A 168 3.02 -20.99 -15.83
C LYS A 168 3.36 -22.46 -15.57
N MET A 169 3.43 -23.30 -16.61
CA MET A 169 3.84 -24.70 -16.48
C MET A 169 5.36 -24.74 -16.24
N ALA A 170 5.78 -25.38 -15.16
CA ALA A 170 7.20 -25.50 -14.84
C ALA A 170 7.94 -26.28 -15.94
N PRO A 171 9.23 -25.99 -16.20
CA PRO A 171 10.02 -26.75 -17.18
C PRO A 171 10.00 -28.25 -16.90
N THR A 172 9.92 -28.67 -15.64
CA THR A 172 10.01 -30.09 -15.24
C THR A 172 8.78 -30.95 -15.53
N GLU A 173 7.60 -30.38 -15.81
CA GLU A 173 6.42 -31.18 -16.18
C GLU A 173 6.38 -31.55 -17.67
N ALA A 174 7.18 -30.87 -18.50
CA ALA A 174 7.20 -31.04 -19.95
C ALA A 174 8.25 -32.04 -20.47
N TYR A 175 9.20 -32.46 -19.63
CA TYR A 175 10.30 -33.36 -20.01
C TYR A 175 10.24 -34.67 -19.22
N THR A 176 10.41 -35.79 -19.91
CA THR A 176 10.64 -37.10 -19.29
C THR A 176 12.14 -37.35 -19.31
N VAL A 177 12.76 -37.48 -18.14
CA VAL A 177 14.16 -37.88 -18.04
C VAL A 177 14.23 -39.38 -18.32
N ARG A 178 14.82 -39.78 -19.45
CA ARG A 178 15.24 -41.16 -19.67
C ARG A 178 16.69 -41.29 -19.23
N THR A 179 16.92 -42.00 -18.14
CA THR A 179 18.26 -42.52 -17.81
C THR A 179 18.50 -43.75 -18.69
N THR A 180 19.36 -43.62 -19.69
CA THR A 180 19.94 -44.77 -20.37
C THR A 180 20.96 -45.41 -19.43
N THR A 181 20.59 -46.53 -18.80
CA THR A 181 21.58 -47.46 -18.26
C THR A 181 22.15 -48.21 -19.45
N GLU A 182 23.34 -47.81 -19.90
CA GLU A 182 24.12 -48.67 -20.79
C GLU A 182 24.52 -49.90 -19.96
N ASP A 183 24.02 -51.07 -20.36
CA ASP A 183 24.38 -52.34 -19.73
C ASP A 183 25.90 -52.52 -19.86
N SER A 184 26.57 -52.44 -18.72
CA SER A 184 27.98 -52.68 -18.55
C SER A 184 28.29 -54.16 -18.76
N GLU A 185 29.00 -54.48 -19.84
CA GLU A 185 29.82 -55.69 -19.93
C GLU A 185 31.24 -55.30 -20.35
N GLY A 186 32.19 -55.34 -19.41
CA GLY A 186 33.62 -55.25 -19.71
C GLY A 186 34.44 -54.63 -18.59
N GLU A 187 35.36 -55.42 -18.06
CA GLU A 187 36.21 -55.16 -16.88
C GLU A 187 37.26 -54.05 -17.06
N ASP A 188 37.55 -53.42 -15.92
CA ASP A 188 38.87 -52.97 -15.44
C ASP A 188 39.21 -51.44 -15.42
N SER A 189 39.45 -50.97 -14.19
CA SER A 189 40.36 -49.89 -13.75
C SER A 189 40.13 -48.40 -14.09
N GLU A 190 39.86 -47.65 -13.00
CA GLU A 190 40.30 -46.28 -12.60
C GLU A 190 39.85 -44.99 -13.34
N GLU A 191 39.25 -44.11 -12.52
CA GLU A 191 39.13 -42.63 -12.59
C GLU A 191 38.22 -41.92 -13.62
N GLU A 192 37.62 -40.84 -13.10
CA GLU A 192 36.89 -39.74 -13.74
C GLU A 192 35.36 -39.89 -13.87
N GLY A 193 34.65 -38.94 -13.26
CA GLY A 193 33.21 -38.94 -13.07
C GLY A 193 32.45 -38.98 -14.39
N GLU A 194 31.65 -40.03 -14.58
CA GLU A 194 30.69 -40.18 -15.66
C GLU A 194 29.75 -38.96 -15.71
N THR A 195 29.96 -38.10 -16.71
CA THR A 195 28.92 -37.20 -17.17
C THR A 195 27.81 -38.04 -17.77
N GLN A 196 26.80 -38.36 -16.97
CA GLN A 196 25.55 -38.94 -17.46
C GLN A 196 24.98 -38.02 -18.54
N ASN A 197 24.92 -38.49 -19.79
CA ASN A 197 24.21 -37.80 -20.86
C ASN A 197 22.72 -37.88 -20.54
N VAL A 198 22.16 -36.76 -20.06
CA VAL A 198 20.72 -36.64 -19.78
C VAL A 198 20.05 -36.06 -21.01
N ASP A 199 19.53 -36.92 -21.89
CA ASP A 199 18.71 -36.47 -23.02
C ASP A 199 17.33 -36.04 -22.52
N LEU A 200 17.02 -34.76 -22.71
CA LEU A 200 15.77 -34.11 -22.32
C LEU A 200 14.83 -34.05 -23.53
N GLU A 201 13.93 -35.03 -23.64
CA GLU A 201 12.87 -35.03 -24.67
C GLU A 201 11.63 -34.23 -24.21
N ASN A 202 11.25 -33.22 -25.00
CA ASN A 202 10.04 -32.43 -24.79
C ASN A 202 8.82 -33.12 -25.45
N LYS A 203 7.76 -33.41 -24.67
CA LYS A 203 6.55 -34.09 -25.15
C LYS A 203 5.74 -33.32 -26.20
N SER A 204 6.04 -32.05 -26.46
CA SER A 204 5.25 -31.16 -27.32
C SER A 204 5.91 -30.76 -28.66
N CYS A 205 7.13 -31.20 -28.94
CA CYS A 205 7.85 -30.87 -30.17
C CYS A 205 7.80 -32.06 -31.16
N SER A 206 6.72 -32.15 -31.94
CA SER A 206 6.59 -33.14 -33.03
C SER A 206 6.98 -32.60 -34.40
N SER A 207 7.51 -31.37 -34.49
CA SER A 207 7.73 -30.67 -35.76
C SER A 207 9.12 -30.03 -35.92
N CYS A 208 10.05 -30.32 -35.02
CA CYS A 208 11.38 -29.70 -35.02
C CYS A 208 12.37 -30.66 -35.70
N LYS A 209 13.15 -30.18 -36.68
CA LYS A 209 14.15 -30.98 -37.42
C LYS A 209 15.29 -31.56 -36.57
N ALA A 210 15.42 -31.13 -35.31
CA ALA A 210 16.42 -31.64 -34.37
C ALA A 210 15.92 -32.84 -33.54
N CYS A 211 14.63 -33.21 -33.65
CA CYS A 211 14.02 -34.36 -32.96
C CYS A 211 13.50 -35.41 -33.96
N ALA A 212 13.95 -35.36 -35.22
CA ALA A 212 13.62 -36.33 -36.27
C ALA A 212 14.85 -37.17 -36.62
#